data_AF-A0A534Z3S7-F1
#
_entry.id   AF-A0A534Z3S7-F1
#
_cell.length_a   1.000
_cell.length_b   1.000
_cell.length_c   1.000
_cell.angle_alpha   90.00
_cell.angle_beta   90.00
_cell.angle_gamma   90.00
#
_symmetry.space_group_name_H-M   'P 1'
#
loop_
_entity.id
_entity.type
_entity.pdbx_description
1 polymer ?
#
loop_
_entity_poly.entity_id
_entity_poly.type
_entity_poly.pdbx_seq_one_letter_code
_entity_poly.pdbx_strand_id
1 'polypeptide(L)'
;MTGPGADSGFPVSHCARCGRDVLLHVHLDDHGEAHRLCLHCDAEMDPEEVRWVEESKLGDFGYGVRGEGGGCGRPGCGFGRCGRA
;
A
#
# COMPACT_ATOMS: atom_id res chain seq x y z
N MET A 1 -15.45 11.55 7.96
CA MET A 1 -16.37 11.36 6.82
C MET A 1 -15.80 10.19 6.04
N THR A 2 -16.28 8.97 6.33
CA THR A 2 -15.74 7.72 5.79
C THR A 2 -16.33 7.51 4.39
N GLY A 3 -15.49 7.46 3.36
CA GLY A 3 -15.91 7.19 1.98
C GLY A 3 -16.55 5.81 1.83
N PRO A 4 -17.29 5.57 0.72
CA PRO A 4 -18.12 4.38 0.54
C PRO A 4 -17.25 3.11 0.55
N GLY A 5 -17.82 2.03 1.08
CA GLY A 5 -17.14 0.79 1.45
C GLY A 5 -16.01 0.37 0.51
N ALA A 6 -14.78 0.44 1.02
CA ALA A 6 -13.71 -0.39 0.50
C ALA A 6 -14.13 -1.84 0.74
N ASP A 7 -14.44 -2.58 -0.33
CA ASP A 7 -14.28 -4.04 -0.32
C ASP A 7 -12.96 -4.34 0.39
N SER A 8 -13.06 -5.06 1.51
CA SER A 8 -12.09 -5.16 2.60
C SER A 8 -10.83 -5.91 2.20
N GLY A 9 -10.01 -5.33 1.31
CA GLY A 9 -8.82 -5.99 0.83
C GLY A 9 -7.70 -5.03 0.44
N PHE A 10 -6.57 -5.63 0.14
CA PHE A 10 -5.36 -4.97 -0.33
C PHE A 10 -5.17 -5.27 -1.82
N PRO A 11 -4.92 -4.25 -2.66
CA PRO A 11 -4.79 -4.45 -4.10
C PRO A 11 -3.43 -5.08 -4.42
N VAL A 12 -3.46 -6.21 -5.12
CA VAL A 12 -2.27 -6.95 -5.57
C VAL A 12 -2.38 -7.23 -7.07
N SER A 13 -1.28 -7.09 -7.79
CA SER A 13 -1.16 -7.49 -9.20
C SER A 13 0.25 -8.00 -9.52
N HIS A 14 0.40 -8.71 -10.64
CA HIS A 14 1.70 -9.21 -11.10
C HIS A 14 2.48 -8.09 -11.79
N CYS A 15 3.60 -7.68 -11.21
CA CYS A 15 4.46 -6.68 -11.82
C CYS A 15 5.43 -7.33 -12.81
N ALA A 16 5.27 -7.06 -14.11
CA ALA A 16 6.18 -7.56 -15.15
C ALA A 16 7.65 -7.11 -14.96
N ARG A 17 7.89 -5.95 -14.34
CA ARG A 17 9.25 -5.46 -14.05
C ARG A 17 9.90 -6.13 -12.84
N CYS A 18 9.12 -6.43 -11.79
CA CYS A 18 9.63 -7.13 -10.60
C CYS A 18 9.61 -8.65 -10.77
N GLY A 19 8.82 -9.18 -11.71
CA GLY A 19 8.63 -10.61 -11.93
C GLY A 19 7.88 -11.30 -10.78
N ARG A 20 7.04 -10.58 -10.05
CA ARG A 20 6.29 -11.11 -8.90
C ARG A 20 4.99 -10.36 -8.63
N ASP A 21 4.13 -10.98 -7.82
CA ASP A 21 2.94 -10.34 -7.30
C ASP A 21 3.32 -9.32 -6.21
N VAL A 22 2.78 -8.11 -6.32
CA VAL A 22 3.13 -6.97 -5.47
C VAL A 22 1.89 -6.21 -5.05
N LEU A 23 1.97 -5.53 -3.90
CA LEU A 23 0.99 -4.53 -3.52
C LEU A 23 1.06 -3.31 -4.45
N LEU A 24 -0.09 -2.64 -4.59
CA LEU A 24 -0.21 -1.44 -5.40
C LEU A 24 -0.39 -0.21 -4.50
N HIS A 25 0.21 0.91 -4.90
CA HIS A 25 -0.08 2.22 -4.33
C HIS A 25 -0.80 3.10 -5.35
N VAL A 26 -1.47 4.14 -4.85
CA VAL A 26 -2.18 5.11 -5.68
C VAL A 26 -1.33 6.37 -5.80
N HIS A 27 -1.04 6.76 -7.04
CA HIS A 27 -0.46 8.04 -7.39
C HIS A 27 -1.52 8.91 -8.05
N LEU A 28 -1.59 10.19 -7.67
CA LEU A 28 -2.43 11.18 -8.34
C LEU A 28 -1.55 11.98 -9.29
N ASP A 29 -1.94 12.06 -10.56
CA ASP A 29 -1.24 12.90 -11.53
C ASP A 29 -1.59 14.39 -11.39
N ASP A 30 -1.05 15.23 -12.28
CA ASP A 30 -1.28 16.68 -12.30
C ASP A 30 -2.74 17.07 -12.57
N HIS A 31 -3.55 16.16 -13.10
CA HIS A 31 -4.97 16.34 -13.33
C HIS A 31 -5.83 15.81 -12.17
N GLY A 32 -5.21 15.13 -11.20
CA GLY A 32 -5.88 14.49 -10.07
C GLY A 32 -6.42 13.09 -10.39
N GLU A 33 -6.05 12.49 -11.50
CA GLU A 33 -6.45 11.13 -11.87
C GLU A 33 -5.62 10.10 -11.11
N ALA A 34 -6.29 9.03 -10.66
CA ALA A 34 -5.68 8.01 -9.82
C ALA A 34 -5.08 6.86 -10.64
N HIS A 35 -3.77 6.71 -10.54
CA HIS A 35 -2.98 5.65 -11.16
C HIS A 35 -2.55 4.63 -10.12
N ARG A 36 -2.73 3.34 -10.41
CA ARG A 36 -2.25 2.26 -9.55
C ARG A 36 -0.86 1.83 -10.02
N LEU A 37 0.11 1.96 -9.13
CA LEU A 37 1.52 1.70 -9.43
C LEU A 37 2.08 0.60 -8.54
N CYS A 38 3.16 -0.03 -9.00
CA CYS A 38 3.94 -0.99 -8.23
C CYS A 38 4.46 -0.36 -6.94
N LEU A 39 4.22 -0.99 -5.78
CA LEU A 39 4.80 -0.53 -4.51
C LEU A 39 6.34 -0.55 -4.48
N HIS A 40 7.00 -1.27 -5.39
CA HIS A 40 8.46 -1.41 -5.38
C HIS A 40 9.20 -0.63 -6.45
N CYS A 41 8.61 -0.43 -7.63
CA CYS A 41 9.31 0.17 -8.77
C CYS A 41 8.50 1.22 -9.51
N ASP A 42 7.33 1.59 -8.99
CA ASP A 42 6.43 2.60 -9.54
C ASP A 42 5.98 2.34 -10.99
N ALA A 43 6.16 1.11 -11.49
CA ALA A 43 5.62 0.71 -12.78
C ALA A 43 4.10 0.76 -12.76
N GLU A 44 3.51 1.28 -13.83
CA GLU A 44 2.06 1.31 -14.03
C GLU A 44 1.49 -0.11 -14.10
N MET A 45 0.33 -0.29 -13.45
CA MET A 45 -0.35 -1.57 -13.38
C MET A 45 -1.63 -1.54 -14.19
N ASP A 46 -1.91 -2.66 -14.83
CA ASP A 46 -3.18 -2.87 -15.50
C ASP A 46 -4.31 -2.92 -14.45
N PRO A 47 -5.29 -2.01 -14.51
CA PRO A 47 -6.41 -2.00 -13.57
C PRO A 47 -7.30 -3.25 -13.68
N GLU A 48 -7.33 -3.94 -14.83
CA GLU A 48 -8.13 -5.16 -15.03
C GLU A 48 -7.49 -6.39 -14.35
N GLU A 49 -6.17 -6.37 -14.15
CA GLU A 49 -5.40 -7.43 -13.49
C GLU A 49 -5.30 -7.26 -11.96
N VAL A 50 -6.00 -6.27 -11.38
CA VAL A 50 -5.97 -6.00 -9.94
C VAL A 50 -6.85 -6.98 -9.19
N ARG A 51 -6.26 -7.70 -8.23
CA ARG A 51 -6.96 -8.60 -7.31
C ARG A 51 -6.94 -8.00 -5.91
N TRP A 52 -8.09 -7.98 -5.25
CA TRP A 52 -8.20 -7.54 -3.86
C TRP A 52 -8.09 -8.75 -2.94
N VAL A 53 -7.13 -8.73 -2.01
CA VAL A 53 -6.86 -9.84 -1.08
C VAL A 53 -7.05 -9.43 0.36
N GLU A 54 -7.55 -10.34 1.19
CA GLU A 54 -7.68 -10.14 2.64
C GLU A 54 -6.32 -9.98 3.33
N GLU A 55 -6.29 -9.33 4.50
CA GLU A 55 -5.06 -9.13 5.30
C GLU A 55 -4.31 -10.44 5.55
N SER A 56 -5.05 -11.52 5.85
CA SER A 56 -4.49 -12.85 6.15
C SER A 56 -3.66 -13.44 4.99
N LYS A 57 -3.81 -12.94 3.77
CA LYS A 57 -3.08 -13.37 2.56
C LYS A 57 -1.86 -12.53 2.25
N LEU A 58 -1.65 -11.40 2.92
CA LEU A 58 -0.51 -10.53 2.67
C LEU A 58 0.84 -11.22 2.91
N GLY A 59 0.89 -12.14 3.86
CA GLY A 59 2.09 -12.92 4.16
C GLY A 59 2.61 -13.72 2.97
N ASP A 60 1.71 -14.23 2.12
CA ASP A 60 2.06 -15.00 0.91
C ASP A 60 2.81 -14.12 -0.11
N PHE A 61 2.61 -12.81 -0.06
CA PHE A 61 3.26 -11.81 -0.91
C PHE A 61 4.45 -11.10 -0.23
N GLY A 62 4.79 -11.50 1.00
CA GLY A 62 5.87 -10.89 1.78
C GLY A 62 5.50 -9.57 2.46
N TYR A 63 4.21 -9.28 2.62
CA TYR A 63 3.71 -8.11 3.33
C TYR A 63 3.07 -8.50 4.67
N GLY A 64 2.96 -7.54 5.57
CA GLY A 64 2.27 -7.72 6.83
C GLY A 64 1.81 -6.38 7.39
N VAL A 65 0.67 -6.41 8.07
CA VAL A 65 0.16 -5.26 8.81
C VAL A 65 0.75 -5.29 10.21
N ARG A 66 1.40 -4.20 10.61
CA ARG A 66 1.82 -4.01 12.01
C ARG A 66 0.87 -3.01 12.64
N GLY A 67 0.10 -3.47 13.63
CA GLY A 67 -0.79 -2.60 14.39
C GLY A 67 -0.05 -1.45 15.08
N GLU A 68 -0.79 -0.38 15.40
CA GLU A 68 -0.29 0.88 15.98
C GLU A 68 0.36 0.76 17.38
N GLY A 69 0.57 -0.46 17.90
CA GLY A 69 1.11 -0.72 19.24
C GLY A 69 2.60 -0.43 19.43
N GLY A 70 3.32 -0.01 18.39
CA GLY A 70 4.72 0.35 18.49
C GLY A 70 5.03 1.56 17.65
N GLY A 71 5.19 2.72 18.28
CA GLY A 71 5.95 3.81 17.69
C GLY A 71 7.33 3.31 17.19
N CYS A 72 8.06 4.12 16.42
CA CYS A 72 9.27 3.68 15.71
C CYS A 72 10.48 3.23 16.58
N GLY A 73 10.27 2.77 17.82
CA GLY A 73 11.29 2.31 18.77
C GLY A 73 12.07 3.46 19.41
N ARG A 74 11.98 4.68 18.86
CA ARG A 74 12.58 5.88 19.44
C ARG A 74 11.65 6.52 20.49
N PRO A 75 12.15 6.85 21.68
CA PRO A 75 11.41 7.69 22.62
C PRO A 75 11.02 8.99 21.91
N GLY A 76 9.72 9.31 21.85
CA GLY A 76 9.18 10.53 21.24
C GLY A 76 8.53 10.37 19.85
N CYS A 77 8.70 9.24 19.16
CA CYS A 77 8.18 9.02 17.81
C CYS A 77 6.67 8.71 17.75
N GLY A 78 6.09 8.20 18.84
CA GLY A 78 4.66 7.85 18.92
C GLY A 78 3.69 9.02 19.17
N PHE A 79 4.20 10.25 19.28
CA PHE A 79 3.38 11.44 19.58
C PHE A 79 3.42 12.48 18.44
N GLY A 80 3.77 12.08 17.21
CA GLY A 80 3.84 13.00 16.07
C GLY A 80 4.94 14.06 16.18
N ARG A 81 6.04 13.77 16.90
CA ARG A 81 7.21 14.65 17.01
C ARG A 81 8.35 14.29 16.06
N CYS A 82 8.17 13.30 15.19
CA CYS A 82 9.12 13.01 14.13
C CYS A 82 9.19 14.23 13.19
N GLY A 83 10.39 14.78 13.00
CA GLY A 83 10.62 15.94 12.13
C GLY A 83 10.79 17.30 12.82
N ARG A 84 10.71 17.38 14.15
CA ARG A 84 11.19 18.56 14.90
C ARG A 84 12.61 18.29 15.40
N ALA A 85 13.60 18.78 14.64
CA ALA A 85 14.98 18.93 15.11
C ALA A 85 15.08 20.20 15.98
#